data_AF-A0A4R9J6F9-F1
#
_entry.id   AF-A0A4R9J6F9-F1
#
_cell.length_a   1.000
_cell.length_b   1.000
_cell.length_c   1.000
_cell.angle_alpha   90.00
_cell.angle_beta   90.00
_cell.angle_gamma   90.00
#
_symmetry.space_group_name_H-M   'P 1'
#
loop_
_entity.id
_entity.type
_entity.pdbx_description
1 polymer ?
#
loop_
_entity_poly.entity_id
_entity_poly.type
_entity_poly.pdbx_seq_one_letter_code
_entity_poly.pdbx_strand_id
1 'polypeptide(L)'
;MKLLYRILFISISVLLTSSCFSSYFFEGIEDLDSSKIHYKQAQEKLSVAVASLSARCKGFHESLYNYETSYLFMAASNPCGELDEDLIKGCAERDYYKKREVNLCLTLITADPCTDAAGGDPTSEPEEMKQYRFSTFAYCSGIFGSMMPMPMFL
;
A
#
# COMPACT_ATOMS: atom_id res chain seq x y z
N MET A 1 2.80 0.62 -44.60
CA MET A 1 2.70 -0.32 -43.45
C MET A 1 3.33 0.20 -42.15
N LYS A 2 4.52 0.84 -42.17
CA LYS A 2 5.19 1.32 -40.92
C LYS A 2 4.45 2.44 -40.14
N LEU A 3 3.69 3.29 -40.83
CA LEU A 3 2.96 4.41 -40.20
C LEU A 3 1.71 3.94 -39.43
N LEU A 4 0.95 3.00 -40.01
CA LEU A 4 -0.23 2.40 -39.38
C LEU A 4 0.12 1.65 -38.09
N TYR A 5 1.25 0.95 -38.07
CA TYR A 5 1.72 0.21 -36.89
C TYR A 5 2.10 1.14 -35.72
N ARG A 6 2.68 2.32 -36.02
CA ARG A 6 3.01 3.32 -34.99
C ARG A 6 1.75 3.97 -34.40
N ILE A 7 0.75 4.26 -35.22
CA ILE A 7 -0.53 4.80 -34.73
C ILE A 7 -1.23 3.78 -33.84
N LEU A 8 -1.22 2.49 -34.24
CA LEU A 8 -1.83 1.41 -33.46
C LEU A 8 -1.17 1.23 -32.09
N PHE A 9 0.17 1.31 -32.03
CA PHE A 9 0.93 1.24 -30.79
C PHE A 9 0.60 2.40 -29.84
N ILE A 10 0.52 3.63 -30.36
CA ILE A 10 0.19 4.81 -29.55
C ILE A 10 -1.25 4.73 -29.04
N SER A 11 -2.20 4.27 -29.86
CA SER A 11 -3.60 4.11 -29.42
C SER A 11 -3.76 3.06 -28.33
N ILE A 12 -3.02 1.94 -28.41
CA ILE A 12 -3.05 0.89 -27.38
C ILE A 12 -2.44 1.40 -26.07
N SER A 13 -1.33 2.14 -26.14
CA SER A 13 -0.71 2.74 -24.95
C SER A 13 -1.61 3.79 -24.28
N VAL A 14 -2.39 4.57 -25.05
CA VAL A 14 -3.34 5.57 -24.51
C VAL A 14 -4.61 4.90 -23.96
N LEU A 15 -5.05 3.78 -24.54
CA LEU A 15 -6.17 2.98 -24.02
C LEU A 15 -5.83 2.22 -22.73
N LEU A 16 -4.57 1.81 -22.56
CA LEU A 16 -4.08 1.17 -21.32
C LEU A 16 -3.87 2.18 -20.17
N THR A 17 -3.61 3.45 -20.47
CA THR A 17 -3.54 4.47 -19.42
C THR A 17 -4.93 4.98 -19.02
N SER A 18 -5.90 5.07 -19.94
CA SER A 18 -7.24 5.56 -19.59
C SER A 18 -8.08 4.59 -18.76
N SER A 19 -7.84 3.28 -18.85
CA SER A 19 -8.51 2.28 -18.01
C SER A 19 -8.01 2.26 -16.55
N CYS A 20 -6.90 2.96 -16.25
CA CYS A 20 -6.35 3.06 -14.89
C CYS A 20 -6.74 4.38 -14.18
N PHE A 21 -7.31 5.36 -14.88
CA PHE A 21 -7.72 6.65 -14.30
C PHE A 21 -9.20 6.72 -13.90
N SER A 22 -10.05 5.79 -14.34
CA SER A 22 -11.49 5.86 -14.07
C SER A 22 -11.91 5.34 -12.69
N SER A 23 -11.01 4.76 -11.90
CA SER A 23 -11.27 4.35 -10.51
C SER A 23 -11.01 5.46 -9.47
N TYR A 24 -10.52 6.64 -9.89
CA TYR A 24 -10.15 7.72 -8.97
C TYR A 24 -11.30 8.61 -8.48
N PHE A 25 -12.56 8.40 -8.88
CA PHE A 25 -13.59 9.38 -8.53
C PHE A 25 -15.00 8.88 -8.17
N PHE A 26 -15.31 7.59 -8.16
CA PHE A 26 -16.64 7.15 -7.74
C PHE A 26 -16.60 5.78 -7.09
N GLU A 27 -16.58 5.76 -5.77
CA GLU A 27 -17.57 5.01 -5.00
C GLU A 27 -17.63 5.60 -3.59
N GLY A 28 -18.43 6.66 -3.47
CA GLY A 28 -19.15 6.93 -2.24
C GLY A 28 -20.19 5.83 -2.04
N ILE A 29 -19.74 4.62 -1.68
CA ILE A 29 -20.62 3.58 -1.18
C ILE A 29 -20.83 3.88 0.30
N GLU A 30 -22.10 4.14 0.59
CA GLU A 30 -22.76 4.25 1.89
C GLU A 30 -22.01 3.62 3.09
N ASP A 31 -21.47 4.48 3.94
CA ASP A 31 -21.12 4.17 5.33
C ASP A 31 -22.43 3.94 6.12
N LEU A 32 -22.86 2.69 6.30
CA LEU A 32 -23.82 2.33 7.34
C LEU A 32 -23.17 2.30 8.75
N ASP A 33 -21.84 2.35 8.82
CA ASP A 33 -21.05 2.53 10.05
C ASP A 33 -19.76 3.30 9.72
N SER A 34 -19.78 4.62 9.93
CA SER A 34 -18.65 5.52 9.62
C SER A 34 -17.35 5.21 10.38
N SER A 35 -17.39 4.28 11.35
CA SER A 35 -16.23 3.84 12.11
C SER A 35 -15.45 2.70 11.46
N LYS A 36 -16.00 2.07 10.40
CA LYS A 36 -15.41 0.91 9.73
C LYS A 36 -15.00 1.21 8.28
N ILE A 37 -14.12 0.37 7.74
CA ILE A 37 -13.70 0.40 6.34
C ILE A 37 -13.53 -1.02 5.83
N HIS A 38 -14.07 -1.33 4.65
CA HIS A 38 -13.94 -2.65 4.06
C HIS A 38 -12.47 -2.96 3.75
N TYR A 39 -12.04 -4.21 3.95
CA TYR A 39 -10.63 -4.58 3.89
C TYR A 39 -9.99 -4.28 2.52
N LYS A 40 -10.71 -4.56 1.42
CA LYS A 40 -10.25 -4.23 0.05
C LYS A 40 -10.01 -2.74 -0.13
N GLN A 41 -10.93 -1.91 0.36
CA GLN A 41 -10.81 -0.46 0.28
C GLN A 41 -9.62 0.04 1.11
N ALA A 42 -9.36 -0.57 2.27
CA ALA A 42 -8.18 -0.25 3.07
C ALA A 42 -6.87 -0.65 2.38
N GLN A 43 -6.83 -1.82 1.72
CA GLN A 43 -5.67 -2.31 0.97
C GLN A 43 -5.37 -1.45 -0.26
N GLU A 44 -6.40 -1.00 -0.97
CA GLU A 44 -6.28 -0.04 -2.07
C GLU A 44 -5.69 1.27 -1.57
N LYS A 45 -6.22 1.83 -0.47
CA LYS A 45 -5.68 3.06 0.14
C LYS A 45 -4.24 2.90 0.61
N LEU A 46 -3.89 1.75 1.17
CA LEU A 46 -2.50 1.43 1.55
C LEU A 46 -1.59 1.45 0.33
N SER A 47 -1.99 0.79 -0.75
CA SER A 47 -1.24 0.76 -2.01
C SER A 47 -1.03 2.17 -2.58
N VAL A 48 -2.05 3.02 -2.54
CA VAL A 48 -1.96 4.43 -2.99
C VAL A 48 -1.01 5.24 -2.10
N ALA A 49 -1.09 5.09 -0.78
CA ALA A 49 -0.19 5.80 0.15
C ALA A 49 1.28 5.41 -0.07
N VAL A 50 1.54 4.11 -0.29
CA VAL A 50 2.88 3.59 -0.56
C VAL A 50 3.40 4.05 -1.91
N ALA A 51 2.57 4.03 -2.96
CA ALA A 51 2.94 4.55 -4.27
C ALA A 51 3.25 6.07 -4.21
N SER A 52 2.48 6.83 -3.43
CA SER A 52 2.75 8.24 -3.19
C SER A 52 4.07 8.46 -2.44
N LEU A 53 4.39 7.60 -1.47
CA LEU A 53 5.67 7.62 -0.78
C LEU A 53 6.83 7.31 -1.74
N SER A 54 6.74 6.24 -2.52
CA SER A 54 7.74 5.84 -3.52
C SER A 54 8.00 6.93 -4.57
N ALA A 55 6.94 7.63 -5.01
CA ALA A 55 7.05 8.73 -5.97
C ALA A 55 7.76 9.98 -5.40
N ARG A 56 7.65 10.23 -4.09
CA ARG A 56 8.26 11.40 -3.42
C ARG A 56 9.65 11.10 -2.88
N CYS A 57 9.84 9.92 -2.32
CA CYS A 57 11.10 9.45 -1.76
C CYS A 57 11.87 8.69 -2.85
N LYS A 58 12.77 9.39 -3.56
CA LYS A 58 13.78 8.72 -4.41
C LYS A 58 14.48 7.64 -3.57
N GLY A 59 14.79 6.48 -4.14
CA GLY A 59 15.46 5.31 -3.52
C GLY A 59 14.81 4.69 -2.28
N PHE A 60 13.54 4.97 -1.99
CA PHE A 60 12.74 4.22 -1.00
C PHE A 60 12.78 2.70 -1.23
N HIS A 61 12.78 2.29 -2.51
CA HIS A 61 12.93 0.92 -2.98
C HIS A 61 14.34 0.33 -2.77
N GLU A 62 15.35 1.19 -2.58
CA GLU A 62 16.76 0.79 -2.38
C GLU A 62 17.10 0.68 -0.87
N SER A 63 16.14 0.91 0.03
CA SER A 63 16.34 0.68 1.46
C SER A 63 16.62 -0.80 1.75
N LEU A 64 17.54 -1.09 2.68
CA LEU A 64 17.85 -2.47 3.12
C LEU A 64 16.62 -3.23 3.61
N TYR A 65 15.63 -2.49 4.14
CA TYR A 65 14.39 -3.02 4.67
C TYR A 65 13.27 -3.10 3.63
N ASN A 66 13.54 -2.79 2.35
CA ASN A 66 12.62 -2.94 1.22
C ASN A 66 11.16 -2.60 1.56
N TYR A 67 10.97 -1.40 2.13
CA TYR A 67 9.69 -1.00 2.72
C TYR A 67 8.55 -1.04 1.69
N GLU A 68 8.82 -0.63 0.45
CA GLU A 68 7.84 -0.66 -0.64
C GLU A 68 7.30 -2.08 -0.86
N THR A 69 8.18 -3.04 -1.08
CA THR A 69 7.76 -4.42 -1.31
C THR A 69 7.05 -4.99 -0.08
N SER A 70 7.55 -4.66 1.13
CA SER A 70 6.94 -5.12 2.39
C SER A 70 5.51 -4.60 2.57
N TYR A 71 5.24 -3.34 2.25
CA TYR A 71 3.88 -2.81 2.27
C TYR A 71 3.00 -3.39 1.17
N LEU A 72 3.55 -3.67 -0.01
CA LEU A 72 2.79 -4.30 -1.10
C LEU A 72 2.39 -5.73 -0.74
N PHE A 73 3.24 -6.50 -0.07
CA PHE A 73 2.87 -7.81 0.48
C PHE A 73 1.76 -7.69 1.53
N MET A 74 1.81 -6.67 2.39
CA MET A 74 0.74 -6.39 3.34
C MET A 74 -0.58 -6.06 2.63
N ALA A 75 -0.55 -5.22 1.59
CA ALA A 75 -1.72 -4.86 0.80
C ALA A 75 -2.29 -6.05 0.00
N ALA A 76 -1.43 -6.96 -0.47
CA ALA A 76 -1.81 -8.17 -1.18
C ALA A 76 -2.23 -9.33 -0.27
N SER A 77 -1.98 -9.23 1.05
CA SER A 77 -2.31 -10.31 1.98
C SER A 77 -3.81 -10.52 2.05
N ASN A 78 -4.25 -11.77 1.90
CA ASN A 78 -5.65 -12.12 2.14
C ASN A 78 -5.76 -12.63 3.59
N PRO A 79 -6.36 -11.84 4.52
CA PRO A 79 -6.48 -12.25 5.92
C PRO A 79 -7.33 -13.53 6.12
N CYS A 80 -7.97 -14.04 5.06
CA CYS A 80 -8.83 -15.22 5.04
C CYS A 80 -8.52 -16.21 3.88
N GLY A 81 -7.33 -16.15 3.28
CA GLY A 81 -7.01 -16.94 2.08
C GLY A 81 -6.94 -18.46 2.27
N GLU A 82 -6.79 -18.95 3.50
CA GLU A 82 -6.51 -20.37 3.81
C GLU A 82 -7.13 -20.82 5.15
N LEU A 83 -8.36 -20.41 5.49
CA LEU A 83 -8.99 -20.84 6.74
C LEU A 83 -10.08 -21.89 6.48
N ASP A 84 -9.88 -23.05 7.10
CA ASP A 84 -10.79 -24.20 7.20
C ASP A 84 -12.19 -23.76 7.69
N GLU A 85 -13.23 -24.48 7.28
CA GLU A 85 -14.63 -24.01 7.34
C GLU A 85 -15.12 -23.67 8.77
N ASP A 86 -14.44 -24.16 9.80
CA ASP A 86 -14.74 -23.90 11.21
C ASP A 86 -14.23 -22.54 11.75
N LEU A 87 -13.32 -21.86 11.03
CA LEU A 87 -12.86 -20.49 11.33
C LEU A 87 -13.67 -19.39 10.61
N ILE A 88 -14.65 -19.78 9.78
CA ILE A 88 -15.46 -18.88 8.93
C ILE A 88 -16.16 -17.77 9.72
N LYS A 89 -16.54 -18.00 10.99
CA LYS A 89 -17.15 -16.96 11.83
C LYS A 89 -16.19 -15.82 12.20
N GLY A 90 -14.89 -16.10 12.36
CA GLY A 90 -13.88 -15.08 12.62
C GLY A 90 -13.47 -14.28 11.37
N CYS A 91 -13.71 -14.84 10.18
CA CYS A 91 -13.41 -14.16 8.90
C CYS A 91 -14.47 -13.12 8.52
N ALA A 92 -15.75 -13.36 8.80
CA ALA A 92 -16.80 -12.36 8.58
C ALA A 92 -16.58 -11.08 9.41
N GLU A 93 -15.94 -11.17 10.58
CA GLU A 93 -15.51 -10.00 11.37
C GLU A 93 -14.26 -9.29 10.81
N ARG A 94 -13.50 -9.93 9.91
CA ARG A 94 -12.29 -9.39 9.27
C ARG A 94 -12.56 -8.72 7.92
N ASP A 95 -13.79 -8.72 7.43
CA ASP A 95 -14.17 -7.97 6.21
C ASP A 95 -14.01 -6.46 6.41
N TYR A 96 -13.95 -6.00 7.67
CA TYR A 96 -13.85 -4.60 8.02
C TYR A 96 -12.74 -4.33 9.03
N TYR A 97 -11.97 -3.27 8.79
CA TYR A 97 -11.04 -2.70 9.76
C TYR A 97 -11.68 -1.50 10.46
N LYS A 98 -11.10 -1.09 11.60
CA LYS A 98 -11.44 0.21 12.20
C LYS A 98 -10.85 1.32 11.34
N LYS A 99 -11.71 2.16 10.78
CA LYS A 99 -11.35 3.26 9.87
C LYS A 99 -10.34 4.21 10.47
N ARG A 100 -10.44 4.50 11.77
CA ARG A 100 -9.50 5.36 12.50
C ARG A 100 -8.08 4.81 12.50
N GLU A 101 -7.92 3.51 12.73
CA GLU A 101 -6.62 2.85 12.79
C GLU A 101 -5.98 2.78 11.39
N VAL A 102 -6.79 2.44 10.38
CA VAL A 102 -6.35 2.50 8.97
C VAL A 102 -5.90 3.91 8.60
N ASN A 103 -6.71 4.94 8.88
CA ASN A 103 -6.36 6.31 8.56
C ASN A 103 -5.08 6.78 9.27
N LEU A 104 -4.84 6.33 10.51
CA LEU A 104 -3.59 6.65 11.21
C LEU A 104 -2.38 6.00 10.52
N CYS A 105 -2.47 4.72 10.15
CA CYS A 105 -1.42 4.03 9.38
C CYS A 105 -1.11 4.78 8.07
N LEU A 106 -2.14 5.12 7.29
CA LEU A 106 -1.98 5.86 6.03
C LEU A 106 -1.36 7.26 6.25
N THR A 107 -1.75 7.94 7.33
CA THR A 107 -1.21 9.25 7.68
C THR A 107 0.27 9.15 8.01
N LEU A 108 0.69 8.13 8.78
CA LEU A 108 2.09 7.91 9.12
C LEU A 108 2.94 7.61 7.87
N ILE A 109 2.45 6.78 6.95
CA ILE A 109 3.13 6.52 5.65
C ILE A 109 3.25 7.82 4.85
N THR A 110 2.19 8.63 4.80
CA THR A 110 2.18 9.88 4.04
C THR A 110 3.11 10.93 4.66
N ALA A 111 3.20 10.96 6.00
CA ALA A 111 4.02 11.89 6.76
C ALA A 111 5.50 11.49 6.85
N ASP A 112 5.92 10.42 6.17
CA ASP A 112 7.34 10.06 6.07
C ASP A 112 8.16 11.27 5.56
N PRO A 113 9.19 11.71 6.30
CA PRO A 113 9.87 12.98 6.02
C PRO A 113 10.69 13.02 4.73
N CYS A 114 10.75 11.93 3.93
CA CYS A 114 11.45 11.84 2.63
C CYS A 114 12.67 12.76 2.51
N THR A 115 13.80 12.36 3.10
CA THR A 115 15.08 13.06 2.88
C THR A 115 15.79 12.53 1.64
N ASP A 116 16.62 13.32 0.96
CA ASP A 116 17.47 12.83 -0.15
C ASP A 116 18.39 11.67 0.26
N ALA A 117 18.70 11.55 1.55
CA ALA A 117 19.42 10.43 2.18
C ALA A 117 18.60 9.13 2.28
N ALA A 118 17.29 9.18 2.05
CA ALA A 118 16.45 7.99 1.94
C ALA A 118 16.63 7.29 0.58
N GLY A 119 17.46 7.85 -0.31
CA GLY A 119 17.29 7.66 -1.74
C GLY A 119 18.46 7.26 -2.61
N GLY A 120 19.54 6.75 -2.00
CA GLY A 120 20.65 6.26 -2.82
C GLY A 120 21.70 5.46 -2.08
N ASP A 121 21.72 5.48 -0.75
CA ASP A 121 22.59 4.61 0.03
C ASP A 121 21.84 4.12 1.29
N PRO A 122 21.49 2.83 1.37
CA PRO A 122 20.82 2.27 2.54
C PRO A 122 21.58 2.44 3.87
N THR A 123 22.90 2.70 3.81
CA THR A 123 23.70 3.03 5.00
C THR A 123 23.64 4.50 5.40
N SER A 124 23.15 5.38 4.50
CA SER A 124 23.06 6.83 4.72
C SER A 124 21.74 7.29 5.36
N GLU A 125 20.75 6.41 5.49
CA GLU A 125 19.47 6.78 6.11
C GLU A 125 19.68 7.12 7.60
N PRO A 126 19.26 8.31 8.06
CA PRO A 126 19.35 8.70 9.46
C PRO A 126 18.61 7.71 10.37
N GLU A 127 19.17 7.44 11.56
CA GLU A 127 18.59 6.49 12.52
C GLU A 127 17.13 6.85 12.91
N GLU A 128 16.83 8.15 13.02
CA GLU A 128 15.48 8.63 13.30
C GLU A 128 14.47 8.25 12.21
N MET A 129 14.90 8.25 10.94
CA MET A 129 14.07 7.87 9.79
C MET A 129 13.85 6.35 9.76
N LYS A 130 14.89 5.58 10.05
CA LYS A 130 14.79 4.11 10.21
C LYS A 130 13.78 3.75 11.28
N GLN A 131 13.88 4.38 12.46
CA GLN A 131 12.98 4.13 13.57
C GLN A 131 11.54 4.54 13.25
N TYR A 132 11.35 5.70 12.61
CA TYR A 132 10.03 6.14 12.15
C TYR A 132 9.39 5.12 11.20
N ARG A 133 10.12 4.68 10.18
CA ARG A 133 9.62 3.71 9.18
C ARG A 133 9.37 2.34 9.77
N PHE A 134 10.25 1.86 10.64
CA PHE A 134 10.07 0.59 11.34
C PHE A 134 8.83 0.62 12.24
N SER A 135 8.66 1.68 13.05
CA SER A 135 7.49 1.84 13.91
C SER A 135 6.19 1.99 13.11
N THR A 136 6.24 2.70 11.99
CA THR A 136 5.09 2.87 11.08
C THR A 136 4.72 1.53 10.46
N PHE A 137 5.71 0.77 9.98
CA PHE A 137 5.50 -0.57 9.43
C PHE A 137 4.91 -1.51 10.47
N ALA A 138 5.47 -1.55 11.68
CA ALA A 138 4.98 -2.39 12.77
C ALA A 138 3.55 -2.02 13.20
N TYR A 139 3.20 -0.73 13.20
CA TYR A 139 1.84 -0.28 13.45
C TYR A 139 0.89 -0.77 12.36
N CYS A 140 1.22 -0.51 11.09
CA CYS A 140 0.41 -0.91 9.94
C CYS A 140 0.26 -2.43 9.85
N SER A 141 1.31 -3.21 10.11
CA SER A 141 1.28 -4.67 10.07
C SER A 141 0.29 -5.25 11.08
N GLY A 142 0.20 -4.66 12.28
CA GLY A 142 -0.80 -5.01 13.28
C GLY A 142 -2.24 -4.71 12.84
N ILE A 143 -2.48 -3.59 12.16
CA ILE A 143 -3.82 -3.21 11.67
C ILE A 143 -4.27 -4.12 10.52
N PHE A 144 -3.38 -4.40 9.57
CA PHE A 144 -3.68 -5.22 8.39
C PHE A 144 -3.55 -6.73 8.65
N GLY A 145 -3.21 -7.14 9.87
CA GLY A 145 -3.07 -8.56 10.21
C GLY A 145 -1.97 -9.28 9.43
N SER A 146 -0.92 -8.55 9.05
CA SER A 146 0.22 -9.12 8.30
C SER A 146 0.91 -10.20 9.12
N MET A 147 1.18 -11.36 8.50
CA MET A 147 1.99 -12.42 9.12
C MET A 147 3.47 -12.02 9.26
N MET A 148 3.89 -10.94 8.60
CA MET A 148 5.21 -10.35 8.69
C MET A 148 5.13 -9.06 9.54
N PRO A 149 5.48 -9.11 10.84
CA PRO A 149 5.51 -7.93 11.69
C PRO A 149 6.74 -7.05 11.44
N MET A 150 7.71 -7.55 10.66
CA MET A 150 8.93 -6.86 10.28
C MET A 150 9.02 -6.76 8.75
N PRO A 151 9.61 -5.67 8.23
CA PRO A 151 9.82 -5.52 6.80
C PRO A 151 10.88 -6.50 6.30
N MET A 152 10.84 -6.82 5.01
CA MET A 152 11.77 -7.77 4.37
C MET A 152 13.14 -7.16 4.15
N PHE A 153 14.19 -7.93 4.42
CA PHE A 153 15.56 -7.52 4.18
C PHE A 153 15.98 -7.87 2.74
N LEU A 154 16.73 -6.97 2.07
CA LEU A 154 17.42 -7.22 0.80
C LEU A 154 18.77 -7.89 1.00
#